data_AF-A0A845XG86-F1
#
_entry.id   AF-A0A845XG86-F1
#
_cell.length_a   1.000
_cell.length_b   1.000
_cell.length_c   1.000
_cell.angle_alpha   90.00
_cell.angle_beta   90.00
_cell.angle_gamma   90.00
#
_symmetry.space_group_name_H-M   'P 1'
#
loop_
_entity.id
_entity.type
_entity.pdbx_description
1 polymer ?
#
loop_
_entity_poly.entity_id
_entity_poly.type
_entity_poly.pdbx_seq_one_letter_code
_entity_poly.pdbx_strand_id
1 'polypeptide(L)'
;MKNIALKKLLSLLVVTFCILTFTYGCGGATTATVPPESTPAPAAEVAQEAESPAEPAEIAEEEPTPAEPTEVAVAPEPAAAAGGGTYTIKMGTDNGQLKFEPSVITIKAGETVKWVMNKIGPHNVIVDGYPSLSHKNMLMAAGSSYTSTFDEPGTYSYYCAPHRGAGMGGTIIVEAES
;
A
#
# COMPACT_ATOMS: atom_id res chain seq x y z
N MET A 1 37.06 -21.24 -27.44
CA MET A 1 37.17 -19.76 -27.50
C MET A 1 37.01 -19.31 -28.95
N LYS A 2 36.35 -18.16 -29.17
CA LYS A 2 36.18 -17.41 -30.45
C LYS A 2 34.85 -17.53 -31.20
N ASN A 3 33.71 -17.34 -30.51
CA ASN A 3 32.44 -16.95 -31.16
C ASN A 3 31.91 -15.59 -30.64
N ILE A 4 32.82 -14.66 -30.34
CA ILE A 4 32.53 -13.30 -29.86
C ILE A 4 33.08 -12.33 -30.92
N ALA A 5 32.52 -12.32 -32.13
CA ALA A 5 32.95 -11.37 -33.16
C ALA A 5 31.86 -10.96 -34.16
N LEU A 6 30.61 -11.41 -34.00
CA LEU A 6 29.54 -11.09 -34.95
C LEU A 6 28.44 -10.17 -34.39
N LYS A 7 28.49 -9.85 -33.09
CA LYS A 7 27.46 -9.00 -32.43
C LYS A 7 27.82 -7.51 -32.35
N LYS A 8 28.98 -7.08 -32.85
CA LYS A 8 29.41 -5.67 -32.79
C LYS A 8 29.30 -4.91 -34.13
N LEU A 9 28.76 -5.52 -35.17
CA LEU A 9 28.61 -4.88 -36.49
C LEU A 9 27.18 -4.37 -36.78
N LEU A 10 26.26 -4.46 -35.81
CA LEU A 10 24.89 -3.96 -35.93
C LEU A 10 24.59 -2.79 -34.96
N SER A 11 25.63 -2.05 -34.57
CA SER A 11 25.52 -0.88 -33.68
C SER A 11 26.08 0.40 -34.31
N LEU A 12 26.14 0.45 -35.65
CA LEU A 12 26.69 1.60 -36.37
C LEU A 12 25.99 1.78 -37.73
N LEU A 13 24.65 1.94 -37.75
CA LEU A 13 23.93 2.32 -38.97
C LEU A 13 22.69 3.21 -38.75
N VAL A 14 22.42 3.69 -37.52
CA VAL A 14 21.29 4.60 -37.24
C VAL A 14 21.75 5.94 -36.62
N VAL A 15 23.01 6.33 -36.87
CA VAL A 15 23.58 7.62 -36.43
C VAL A 15 24.16 8.39 -37.64
N THR A 16 23.60 8.18 -38.84
CA THR A 16 24.00 8.89 -40.06
C THR A 16 22.79 9.17 -40.98
N PHE A 17 21.73 9.76 -40.43
CA PHE A 17 20.74 10.50 -41.24
C PHE A 17 20.64 11.92 -40.67
N CYS A 18 21.78 12.61 -40.79
CA CYS A 18 21.90 14.03 -40.57
C CYS A 18 22.12 14.65 -41.96
N ILE A 19 21.38 15.73 -42.24
CA ILE A 19 21.64 16.76 -43.26
C ILE A 19 20.90 16.58 -44.60
N LEU A 20 20.31 17.72 -45.04
CA LEU A 20 19.49 18.04 -46.22
C LEU A 20 17.97 17.89 -45.97
N THR A 21 17.11 18.91 -45.99
CA THR A 21 17.09 20.29 -46.55
C THR A 21 15.77 20.92 -46.06
N PHE A 22 15.72 22.10 -45.43
CA PHE A 22 15.68 23.45 -46.02
C PHE A 22 14.28 24.10 -45.85
N THR A 23 14.24 25.09 -44.94
CA THR A 23 13.52 26.39 -45.00
C THR A 23 12.02 26.45 -45.30
N TYR A 24 11.25 26.99 -44.35
CA TYR A 24 10.22 28.05 -44.46
C TYR A 24 9.55 28.11 -43.07
N GLY A 25 9.43 29.21 -42.34
CA GLY A 25 9.58 30.60 -42.70
C GLY A 25 9.68 31.52 -41.48
N CYS A 26 9.98 32.77 -41.82
CA CYS A 26 10.16 33.94 -40.99
C CYS A 26 8.80 34.59 -40.64
N GLY A 27 8.73 35.27 -39.49
CA GLY A 27 7.85 36.41 -39.31
C GLY A 27 7.07 36.44 -38.00
N GLY A 28 7.51 37.28 -37.05
CA GLY A 28 6.69 37.67 -35.91
C GLY A 28 7.48 38.12 -34.68
N ALA A 29 8.20 39.24 -34.79
CA ALA A 29 8.78 39.94 -33.66
C ALA A 29 7.68 40.70 -32.90
N THR A 30 7.57 40.47 -31.59
CA THR A 30 7.17 41.52 -30.65
C THR A 30 7.88 41.30 -29.32
N THR A 31 8.83 42.18 -29.06
CA THR A 31 9.48 42.42 -27.77
C THR A 31 8.48 42.98 -26.78
N ALA A 32 8.36 42.36 -25.61
CA ALA A 32 7.93 43.04 -24.39
C ALA A 32 8.78 42.54 -23.23
N THR A 33 9.87 43.26 -23.00
CA THR A 33 10.65 43.26 -21.76
C THR A 33 9.80 43.86 -20.66
N VAL A 34 9.49 43.08 -19.61
CA VAL A 34 9.22 43.61 -18.27
C VAL A 34 9.79 42.64 -17.23
N PRO A 35 10.85 43.03 -16.50
CA PRO A 35 11.02 42.62 -15.11
C PRO A 35 11.25 43.85 -14.22
N PRO A 36 11.35 43.70 -12.88
CA PRO A 36 10.81 42.68 -11.99
C PRO A 36 10.02 43.31 -10.82
N GLU A 37 9.13 42.57 -10.15
CA GLU A 37 8.79 42.95 -8.77
C GLU A 37 8.62 41.72 -7.88
N SER A 38 9.59 41.57 -6.98
CA SER A 38 9.56 40.71 -5.82
C SER A 38 8.64 41.34 -4.77
N THR A 39 7.64 40.60 -4.29
CA THR A 39 7.06 40.85 -2.98
C THR A 39 6.84 39.50 -2.28
N PRO A 40 7.53 39.24 -1.16
CA PRO A 40 7.19 38.13 -0.28
C PRO A 40 6.01 38.51 0.61
N ALA A 41 5.03 37.60 0.76
CA ALA A 41 4.02 37.66 1.80
C ALA A 41 4.38 36.66 2.93
N PRO A 42 4.01 36.96 4.18
CA PRO A 42 4.91 36.84 5.33
C PRO A 42 4.88 35.47 6.03
N ALA A 43 6.00 35.19 6.70
CA ALA A 43 6.04 34.30 7.86
C ALA A 43 5.25 34.93 9.01
N ALA A 44 4.30 34.19 9.57
CA ALA A 44 3.77 34.46 10.90
C ALA A 44 4.35 33.42 11.86
N GLU A 45 5.44 33.83 12.49
CA GLU A 45 5.94 33.30 13.75
C GLU A 45 4.98 33.75 14.86
N VAL A 46 4.51 32.80 15.66
CA VAL A 46 4.07 33.07 17.03
C VAL A 46 4.81 32.08 17.91
N ALA A 47 5.83 32.58 18.59
CA ALA A 47 6.48 31.95 19.72
C ALA A 47 6.17 32.78 20.99
N GLN A 48 5.74 32.10 22.05
CA GLN A 48 5.96 32.34 23.49
C GLN A 48 4.93 31.50 24.25
N GLU A 49 5.28 30.35 24.83
CA GLU A 49 6.10 30.13 26.04
C GLU A 49 5.43 30.70 27.30
N ALA A 50 4.92 29.79 28.15
CA ALA A 50 4.86 29.97 29.60
C ALA A 50 4.76 28.60 30.29
N GLU A 51 5.57 28.48 31.33
CA GLU A 51 5.96 27.31 32.11
C GLU A 51 4.87 26.72 33.03
N SER A 52 4.98 25.40 33.31
CA SER A 52 5.02 24.69 34.62
C SER A 52 4.06 25.11 35.78
N PRO A 53 3.52 24.21 36.65
CA PRO A 53 4.23 23.05 37.22
C PRO A 53 3.44 21.74 37.50
N ALA A 54 4.22 20.71 37.85
CA ALA A 54 3.87 19.42 38.50
C ALA A 54 3.17 19.63 39.87
N GLU A 55 2.56 18.71 40.62
CA GLU A 55 2.50 17.23 40.76
C GLU A 55 1.30 16.94 41.74
N PRO A 56 1.23 15.82 42.47
CA PRO A 56 0.52 14.56 42.22
C PRO A 56 -0.89 14.46 42.86
N ALA A 57 -1.72 13.54 42.36
CA ALA A 57 -2.82 12.97 43.13
C ALA A 57 -2.69 11.45 43.17
N GLU A 58 -2.07 10.99 44.26
CA GLU A 58 -2.14 9.63 44.77
C GLU A 58 -3.62 9.27 44.99
N ILE A 59 -4.10 8.24 44.30
CA ILE A 59 -5.41 7.63 44.56
C ILE A 59 -5.14 6.19 44.95
N ALA A 60 -5.56 5.89 46.17
CA ALA A 60 -5.39 4.63 46.86
C ALA A 60 -5.86 3.43 46.03
N GLU A 61 -5.05 2.38 46.06
CA GLU A 61 -5.46 1.04 45.70
C GLU A 61 -6.51 0.55 46.70
N GLU A 62 -7.74 0.36 46.24
CA GLU A 62 -8.72 -0.47 46.93
C GLU A 62 -8.89 -1.72 46.07
N GLU A 63 -8.41 -2.86 46.58
CA GLU A 63 -8.59 -4.15 45.94
C GLU A 63 -10.08 -4.55 45.96
N PRO A 64 -10.74 -4.75 44.81
CA PRO A 64 -11.98 -5.50 44.79
C PRO A 64 -11.65 -6.99 44.88
N THR A 65 -12.19 -7.61 45.92
CA THR A 65 -12.27 -9.06 46.12
C THR A 65 -12.84 -9.76 44.88
N PRO A 66 -12.30 -10.93 44.46
CA PRO A 66 -12.89 -11.70 43.37
C PRO A 66 -14.27 -12.25 43.75
N ALA A 67 -15.32 -11.72 43.12
CA ALA A 67 -16.60 -12.40 43.04
C ALA A 67 -16.51 -13.51 41.97
N GLU A 68 -16.96 -14.71 42.32
CA GLU A 68 -16.99 -15.87 41.43
C GLU A 68 -17.69 -15.55 40.10
N PRO A 69 -17.12 -15.97 38.94
CA PRO A 69 -17.78 -15.78 37.67
C PRO A 69 -18.97 -16.74 37.56
N THR A 70 -20.17 -16.19 37.60
CA THR A 70 -21.36 -16.83 37.06
C THR A 70 -21.13 -17.15 35.59
N GLU A 71 -21.34 -18.41 35.23
CA GLU A 71 -21.24 -19.01 33.89
C GLU A 71 -21.99 -18.16 32.85
N VAL A 72 -21.26 -17.34 32.09
CA VAL A 72 -21.79 -16.65 30.91
C VAL A 72 -21.81 -17.68 29.79
N ALA A 73 -23.01 -18.01 29.32
CA ALA A 73 -23.23 -18.88 28.18
C ALA A 73 -22.38 -18.40 26.99
N VAL A 74 -21.37 -19.20 26.64
CA VAL A 74 -20.51 -19.00 25.48
C VAL A 74 -21.39 -19.19 24.24
N ALA A 75 -21.68 -18.09 23.52
CA ALA A 75 -22.20 -18.16 22.17
C ALA A 75 -21.22 -18.99 21.32
N PRO A 76 -21.71 -19.88 20.43
CA PRO A 76 -20.80 -20.70 19.64
C PRO A 76 -19.90 -19.79 18.80
N GLU A 77 -18.60 -19.85 19.08
CA GLU A 77 -17.58 -19.31 18.19
C GLU A 77 -17.79 -19.95 16.81
N PRO A 78 -17.90 -19.16 15.73
CA PRO A 78 -18.11 -19.73 14.40
C PRO A 78 -17.00 -20.74 14.15
N ALA A 79 -17.40 -22.00 13.94
CA ALA A 79 -16.50 -23.09 13.70
C ALA A 79 -15.58 -22.71 12.54
N ALA A 80 -14.28 -22.55 12.83
CA ALA A 80 -13.27 -22.35 11.80
C ALA A 80 -13.43 -23.47 10.76
N ALA A 81 -13.81 -23.10 9.54
CA ALA A 81 -13.97 -24.02 8.43
C ALA A 81 -12.61 -24.68 8.15
N ALA A 82 -12.40 -25.88 8.71
CA ALA A 82 -11.22 -26.68 8.48
C ALA A 82 -11.38 -27.38 7.12
N GLY A 83 -10.84 -26.78 6.06
CA GLY A 83 -10.84 -27.41 4.74
C GLY A 83 -10.28 -26.61 3.56
N GLY A 84 -10.07 -25.29 3.68
CA GLY A 84 -9.63 -24.44 2.58
C GLY A 84 -8.11 -24.31 2.40
N GLY A 85 -7.64 -24.17 1.16
CA GLY A 85 -6.25 -23.82 0.87
C GLY A 85 -5.85 -22.44 1.41
N THR A 86 -4.55 -22.16 1.47
CA THR A 86 -4.02 -20.83 1.80
C THR A 86 -3.32 -20.21 0.59
N TYR A 87 -3.79 -19.05 0.18
CA TYR A 87 -3.24 -18.27 -0.93
C TYR A 87 -2.38 -17.14 -0.38
N THR A 88 -1.16 -16.98 -0.91
CA THR A 88 -0.26 -15.92 -0.44
C THR A 88 -0.25 -14.75 -1.42
N ILE A 89 -0.45 -13.54 -0.89
CA ILE A 89 -0.29 -12.27 -1.60
C ILE A 89 0.87 -11.49 -0.97
N LYS A 90 1.83 -11.09 -1.77
CA LYS A 90 2.92 -10.20 -1.35
C LYS A 90 2.45 -8.75 -1.37
N MET A 91 2.84 -7.99 -0.35
CA MET A 91 2.64 -6.55 -0.29
C MET A 91 3.93 -5.84 -0.70
N GLY A 92 3.92 -5.27 -1.89
CA GLY A 92 5.11 -4.84 -2.61
C GLY A 92 5.68 -5.98 -3.46
N THR A 93 5.94 -5.72 -4.74
CA THR A 93 6.44 -6.75 -5.66
C THR A 93 7.91 -7.04 -5.42
N ASP A 94 8.38 -8.18 -5.92
CA ASP A 94 9.82 -8.53 -5.83
C ASP A 94 10.71 -7.51 -6.56
N ASN A 95 10.16 -6.85 -7.59
CA ASN A 95 10.82 -5.77 -8.34
C ASN A 95 10.65 -4.38 -7.70
N GLY A 96 10.12 -4.30 -6.48
CA GLY A 96 9.99 -3.04 -5.74
C GLY A 96 8.89 -2.11 -6.26
N GLN A 97 7.79 -2.64 -6.81
CA GLN A 97 6.62 -1.82 -7.13
C GLN A 97 5.62 -1.78 -5.97
N LEU A 98 4.94 -0.65 -5.80
CA LEU A 98 3.82 -0.48 -4.87
C LEU A 98 2.56 -1.18 -5.39
N LYS A 99 2.59 -2.52 -5.43
CA LYS A 99 1.48 -3.37 -5.87
C LYS A 99 1.38 -4.59 -4.96
N PHE A 100 0.18 -5.15 -4.89
CA PHE A 100 0.00 -6.51 -4.42
C PHE A 100 0.42 -7.50 -5.52
N GLU A 101 1.03 -8.62 -5.13
CA GLU A 101 1.49 -9.64 -6.06
C GLU A 101 1.14 -11.05 -5.56
N PRO A 102 0.25 -11.79 -6.24
CA PRO A 102 -0.60 -11.33 -7.34
C PRO A 102 -1.61 -10.25 -6.91
N SER A 103 -2.04 -9.40 -7.86
CA SER A 103 -3.06 -8.36 -7.60
C SER A 103 -4.48 -8.87 -7.76
N VAL A 104 -4.67 -10.01 -8.43
CA VAL A 104 -5.97 -10.69 -8.57
C VAL A 104 -5.78 -12.17 -8.28
N ILE A 105 -6.64 -12.73 -7.45
CA ILE A 105 -6.72 -14.18 -7.21
C ILE A 105 -8.16 -14.64 -7.27
N THR A 106 -8.33 -15.93 -7.58
CA THR A 106 -9.58 -16.66 -7.43
C THR A 106 -9.37 -17.77 -6.41
N ILE A 107 -10.25 -17.85 -5.42
CA ILE A 107 -10.27 -18.83 -4.34
C ILE A 107 -11.69 -19.38 -4.19
N LYS A 108 -11.87 -20.44 -3.40
CA LYS A 108 -13.18 -20.94 -3.00
C LYS A 108 -13.60 -20.32 -1.67
N ALA A 109 -14.91 -20.29 -1.42
CA ALA A 109 -15.46 -19.97 -0.12
C ALA A 109 -14.84 -20.88 0.97
N GLY A 110 -14.52 -20.30 2.13
CA GLY A 110 -13.82 -20.98 3.22
C GLY A 110 -12.28 -20.99 3.10
N GLU A 111 -11.71 -20.51 2.00
CA GLU A 111 -10.25 -20.42 1.84
C GLU A 111 -9.65 -19.18 2.48
N THR A 112 -8.36 -19.29 2.83
CA THR A 112 -7.62 -18.25 3.54
C THR A 112 -6.67 -17.51 2.61
N VAL A 113 -6.64 -16.19 2.72
CA VAL A 113 -5.61 -15.36 2.11
C VAL A 113 -4.60 -14.94 3.19
N LYS A 114 -3.32 -15.15 2.91
CA LYS A 114 -2.19 -14.69 3.71
C LYS A 114 -1.50 -13.53 2.99
N TRP A 115 -1.50 -12.36 3.60
CA TRP A 115 -0.74 -11.23 3.11
C TRP A 115 0.62 -11.17 3.79
N VAL A 116 1.69 -11.06 3.00
CA VAL A 116 3.06 -11.02 3.51
C VAL A 116 3.68 -9.69 3.12
N MET A 117 4.15 -8.95 4.12
CA MET A 117 4.94 -7.75 3.92
C MET A 117 6.24 -8.12 3.19
N ASN A 118 6.43 -7.64 1.97
CA ASN A 118 7.57 -8.03 1.13
C ASN A 118 8.54 -6.86 0.94
N LYS A 119 8.10 -5.79 0.27
CA LYS A 119 8.95 -4.65 -0.11
C LYS A 119 8.21 -3.32 0.02
N ILE A 120 8.98 -2.25 0.24
CA ILE A 120 8.54 -0.85 0.24
C ILE A 120 7.33 -0.63 1.16
N GLY A 121 7.46 -1.09 2.41
CA GLY A 121 6.45 -0.85 3.45
C GLY A 121 6.52 0.58 4.01
N PRO A 122 5.61 0.93 4.92
CA PRO A 122 4.57 0.07 5.48
C PRO A 122 3.42 -0.23 4.54
N HIS A 123 2.81 -1.41 4.72
CA HIS A 123 1.54 -1.75 4.06
C HIS A 123 0.49 -2.16 5.08
N ASN A 124 -0.75 -1.90 4.73
CA ASN A 124 -1.92 -2.49 5.37
C ASN A 124 -2.88 -2.97 4.28
N VAL A 125 -4.01 -3.54 4.67
CA VAL A 125 -5.00 -4.02 3.71
C VAL A 125 -6.39 -3.68 4.22
N ILE A 126 -7.11 -2.92 3.41
CA ILE A 126 -8.50 -2.56 3.63
C ILE A 126 -9.32 -3.25 2.56
N VAL A 127 -10.21 -4.14 2.96
CA VAL A 127 -11.20 -4.77 2.08
C VAL A 127 -12.44 -3.88 2.08
N ASP A 128 -12.81 -3.34 0.91
CA ASP A 128 -13.87 -2.35 0.76
C ASP A 128 -15.22 -2.89 1.26
N GLY A 129 -15.78 -2.28 2.30
CA GLY A 129 -17.06 -2.71 2.88
C GLY A 129 -16.98 -3.86 3.88
N TYR A 130 -15.80 -4.46 4.11
CA TYR A 130 -15.63 -5.60 5.01
C TYR A 130 -14.56 -5.33 6.09
N PRO A 131 -14.92 -4.64 7.19
CA PRO A 131 -13.99 -4.34 8.28
C PRO A 131 -13.41 -5.58 8.95
N SER A 132 -14.16 -6.69 9.02
CA SER A 132 -13.73 -7.97 9.61
C SER A 132 -12.67 -8.68 8.78
N LEU A 133 -12.63 -8.45 7.46
CA LEU A 133 -11.62 -8.99 6.54
C LEU A 133 -10.43 -8.04 6.37
N SER A 134 -10.48 -6.86 6.99
CA SER A 134 -9.47 -5.82 6.85
C SER A 134 -8.43 -5.91 7.97
N HIS A 135 -7.18 -5.61 7.62
CA HIS A 135 -6.11 -5.38 8.58
C HIS A 135 -5.66 -3.93 8.48
N LYS A 136 -6.17 -3.10 9.40
CA LYS A 136 -5.92 -1.65 9.40
C LYS A 136 -4.52 -1.28 9.88
N ASN A 137 -3.95 -2.09 10.77
CA ASN A 137 -2.62 -1.85 11.33
C ASN A 137 -1.55 -2.00 10.26
N MET A 138 -0.48 -1.22 10.40
CA MET A 138 0.61 -1.22 9.42
C MET A 138 1.58 -2.37 9.70
N LEU A 139 1.85 -3.17 8.67
CA LEU A 139 2.95 -4.13 8.68
C LEU A 139 4.22 -3.42 8.20
N MET A 140 5.23 -3.41 9.06
CA MET A 140 6.50 -2.70 8.85
C MET A 140 7.60 -3.64 8.34
N ALA A 141 7.80 -4.76 9.04
CA ALA A 141 8.93 -5.65 8.79
C ALA A 141 8.67 -6.60 7.62
N ALA A 142 9.65 -6.78 6.74
CA ALA A 142 9.59 -7.80 5.71
C ALA A 142 9.42 -9.20 6.36
N GLY A 143 8.54 -10.02 5.79
CA GLY A 143 8.18 -11.34 6.32
C GLY A 143 7.06 -11.33 7.37
N SER A 144 6.73 -10.17 7.95
CA SER A 144 5.51 -10.06 8.77
C SER A 144 4.28 -10.35 7.91
N SER A 145 3.25 -10.96 8.51
CA SER A 145 2.08 -11.40 7.77
C SER A 145 0.83 -11.38 8.62
N TYR A 146 -0.32 -11.30 7.96
CA TYR A 146 -1.62 -11.56 8.58
C TYR A 146 -2.50 -12.37 7.61
N THR A 147 -3.58 -12.96 8.12
CA THR A 147 -4.49 -13.81 7.35
C THR A 147 -5.94 -13.35 7.51
N SER A 148 -6.77 -13.67 6.50
CA SER A 148 -8.22 -13.55 6.56
C SER A 148 -8.85 -14.66 5.72
N THR A 149 -9.89 -15.26 6.26
CA THR A 149 -10.69 -16.29 5.59
C THR A 149 -11.88 -15.65 4.90
N PHE A 150 -12.18 -16.10 3.69
CA PHE A 150 -13.29 -15.58 2.89
C PHE A 150 -14.36 -16.65 2.76
N ASP A 151 -15.37 -16.58 3.63
CA ASP A 151 -16.41 -17.62 3.73
C ASP A 151 -17.58 -17.43 2.74
N GLU A 152 -17.75 -16.22 2.20
CA GLU A 152 -18.87 -15.89 1.32
C GLU A 152 -18.41 -15.76 -0.14
N PRO A 153 -19.11 -16.40 -1.11
CA PRO A 153 -18.85 -16.18 -2.52
C PRO A 153 -19.09 -14.73 -2.94
N GLY A 154 -18.21 -14.19 -3.78
CA GLY A 154 -18.31 -12.80 -4.22
C GLY A 154 -17.00 -12.24 -4.75
N THR A 155 -17.00 -10.95 -5.09
CA THR A 155 -15.82 -10.22 -5.54
C THR A 155 -15.46 -9.15 -4.53
N TYR A 156 -14.29 -9.28 -3.92
CA TYR A 156 -13.78 -8.41 -2.87
C TYR A 156 -12.68 -7.51 -3.43
N SER A 157 -12.94 -6.21 -3.46
CA SER A 157 -11.92 -5.22 -3.77
C SER A 157 -11.17 -4.84 -2.49
N TYR A 158 -9.85 -4.72 -2.59
CA TYR A 158 -9.03 -4.31 -1.44
C TYR A 158 -7.90 -3.38 -1.86
N TYR A 159 -7.38 -2.60 -0.91
CA TYR A 159 -6.33 -1.64 -1.16
C TYR A 159 -5.41 -1.44 0.05
N CYS A 160 -4.20 -0.93 -0.22
CA CYS A 160 -3.29 -0.43 0.80
C CYS A 160 -3.58 1.06 1.04
N ALA A 161 -3.94 1.45 2.26
CA ALA A 161 -4.35 2.82 2.58
C ALA A 161 -3.30 3.89 2.22
N PRO A 162 -2.02 3.78 2.63
CA PRO A 162 -1.00 4.79 2.30
C PRO A 162 -0.69 4.86 0.80
N HIS A 163 -0.93 3.79 0.06
CA HIS A 163 -0.56 3.65 -1.35
C HIS A 163 -1.76 3.62 -2.30
N ARG A 164 -2.96 3.95 -1.83
CA ARG A 164 -4.19 3.95 -2.64
C ARG A 164 -4.06 4.90 -3.84
N GLY A 165 -3.52 6.10 -3.61
CA GLY A 165 -3.29 7.10 -4.67
C GLY A 165 -2.27 6.66 -5.73
N ALA A 166 -1.40 5.70 -5.40
CA ALA A 166 -0.45 5.10 -6.34
C ALA A 166 -1.02 3.86 -7.05
N GLY A 167 -2.28 3.50 -6.79
CA GLY A 167 -2.95 2.35 -7.42
C GLY A 167 -2.64 1.00 -6.77
N MET A 168 -2.17 0.98 -5.52
CA MET A 168 -1.91 -0.28 -4.79
C MET A 168 -3.23 -0.90 -4.32
N GLY A 169 -3.91 -1.58 -5.23
CA GLY A 169 -5.14 -2.33 -5.00
C GLY A 169 -5.11 -3.71 -5.63
N GLY A 170 -6.12 -4.51 -5.29
CA GLY A 170 -6.31 -5.83 -5.86
C GLY A 170 -7.75 -6.33 -5.70
N THR A 171 -7.97 -7.54 -6.19
CA THR A 171 -9.28 -8.20 -6.20
C THR A 171 -9.16 -9.67 -5.81
N ILE A 172 -10.03 -10.11 -4.91
CA ILE A 172 -10.20 -11.53 -4.58
C ILE A 172 -11.56 -11.95 -5.10
N ILE A 173 -11.59 -12.96 -5.96
CA ILE A 173 -12.81 -13.58 -6.45
C ILE A 173 -13.01 -14.86 -5.64
N VAL A 174 -14.13 -14.97 -4.95
CA VAL A 174 -14.48 -16.12 -4.12
C VAL A 174 -15.59 -16.88 -4.83
N GLU A 175 -15.27 -18.08 -5.30
CA GLU A 175 -16.23 -18.99 -5.92
C GLU A 175 -16.97 -19.80 -4.84
N ALA A 176 -18.18 -20.27 -5.17
CA ALA A 176 -18.89 -21.18 -4.28
C ALA A 176 -18.08 -22.47 -4.05
N GLU A 177 -18.23 -23.05 -2.85
CA GLU A 177 -17.73 -24.41 -2.63
C GLU A 177 -18.42 -25.39 -3.60
N SER A 178 -17.64 -26.33 -4.12
CA SER A 178 -18.02 -27.30 -5.13
C SER A 178 -18.32 -28.67 -4.52
#